data_AF-A0A937AVZ6-F1
#
_entry.id   AF-A0A937AVZ6-F1
#
_cell.length_a   1.000
_cell.length_b   1.000
_cell.length_c   1.000
_cell.angle_alpha   90.00
_cell.angle_beta   90.00
_cell.angle_gamma   90.00
#
_symmetry.space_group_name_H-M   'P 1'
#
loop_
_entity.id
_entity.type
_entity.pdbx_description
1 polymer ?
#
loop_
_entity_poly.entity_id
_entity_poly.type
_entity_poly.pdbx_seq_one_letter_code
_entity_poly.pdbx_strand_id
1 'polypeptide(L)' 'SNTGGTDHQAFDAVGLPGFQFIQDPIEYDTRTHHSNMDVYDHLIADDLKQIATIVAAFAYNTAQRDAKLPRKPMPKPRN' A
#
# COMPACT_ATOMS: atom_id res chain seq x y z
N SER A 1 9.16 -0.82 -11.43
CA SER A 1 8.05 0.15 -11.38
C SER A 1 7.74 0.41 -9.92
N ASN A 2 7.57 1.67 -9.52
CA ASN A 2 7.31 2.07 -8.13
C ASN A 2 5.82 2.34 -7.84
N THR A 3 4.95 2.00 -8.80
CA THR A 3 3.47 2.10 -8.73
C THR A 3 2.93 3.47 -8.33
N GLY A 4 3.67 4.55 -8.63
CA GLY A 4 3.39 5.91 -8.16
C GLY A 4 4.37 6.37 -7.09
N GLY A 5 4.11 7.48 -6.40
CA GLY A 5 4.91 7.97 -5.27
C GLY A 5 4.09 7.96 -3.99
N THR A 6 4.31 7.00 -3.10
CA THR A 6 3.54 6.84 -1.85
C THR A 6 4.45 6.46 -0.69
N ASP A 7 3.94 6.58 0.53
CA ASP A 7 4.69 6.43 1.79
C ASP A 7 5.47 5.11 1.93
N HIS A 8 5.04 4.02 1.28
CA HIS A 8 5.77 2.75 1.31
C HIS A 8 7.22 2.87 0.82
N GLN A 9 7.50 3.84 -0.06
CA GLN A 9 8.82 4.09 -0.62
C GLN A 9 9.83 4.58 0.43
N ALA A 10 9.36 5.31 1.46
CA ALA A 10 10.23 5.76 2.53
C ALA A 10 10.80 4.58 3.34
N PHE A 11 10.02 3.52 3.52
CA PHE A 11 10.47 2.27 4.15
C PHE A 11 11.42 1.50 3.24
N ASP A 12 11.06 1.37 1.95
CA ASP A 12 11.89 0.66 0.97
C ASP A 12 13.29 1.30 0.82
N ALA A 13 13.34 2.64 0.85
CA ALA A 13 14.58 3.42 0.74
C ALA A 13 15.62 3.11 1.83
N VAL A 14 15.17 2.62 2.99
CA VAL A 14 16.03 2.23 4.12
C VAL A 14 16.09 0.71 4.31
N GLY A 15 15.69 -0.08 3.31
CA GLY A 15 15.74 -1.54 3.34
C GLY A 15 14.67 -2.20 4.22
N LEU A 16 13.69 -1.44 4.71
CA LEU A 16 12.54 -1.97 5.45
C LEU A 16 11.43 -2.39 4.46
N PRO A 17 10.70 -3.48 4.74
CA PRO A 17 9.55 -3.86 3.92
C PRO A 17 8.45 -2.78 4.01
N GLY A 18 8.20 -2.10 2.89
CA GLY A 18 7.04 -1.22 2.69
C GLY A 18 6.11 -1.86 1.65
N PHE A 19 4.79 -1.77 1.89
CA PHE A 19 3.79 -2.36 1.00
C PHE A 19 2.79 -1.28 0.58
N GLN A 20 2.46 -1.26 -0.70
CA GLN A 20 1.30 -0.57 -1.25
C GLN A 20 0.29 -1.63 -1.67
N PHE A 21 -0.96 -1.48 -1.26
CA PHE A 21 -2.06 -2.30 -1.77
C PHE A 21 -2.71 -1.55 -2.93
N ILE A 22 -2.54 -2.08 -4.14
CA ILE A 22 -3.08 -1.49 -5.36
C ILE A 22 -4.48 -2.04 -5.61
N GLN A 23 -5.41 -1.15 -5.90
CA GLN A 23 -6.77 -1.48 -6.33
C GLN A 23 -6.86 -1.45 -7.86
N ASP A 24 -7.95 -1.98 -8.41
CA ASP A 24 -8.29 -1.72 -9.81
C ASP A 24 -8.41 -0.20 -10.03
N PRO A 25 -7.80 0.38 -11.07
CA PRO A 25 -7.88 1.80 -11.33
C PRO A 25 -9.30 2.36 -11.44
N ILE A 26 -10.29 1.57 -11.92
CA ILE A 26 -11.68 2.00 -12.13
C ILE A 26 -11.75 3.33 -12.92
N GLU A 27 -11.89 4.47 -12.23
CA GLU A 27 -11.95 5.81 -12.81
C GLU A 27 -10.85 6.75 -12.26
N TYR A 28 -9.96 6.23 -11.40
CA TYR A 28 -8.97 6.95 -10.60
C TYR A 28 -8.22 8.01 -11.41
N ASP A 29 -7.47 7.60 -12.44
CA ASP A 29 -6.62 8.54 -13.20
C ASP A 29 -7.41 9.46 -14.14
N THR A 30 -8.62 9.07 -14.54
CA THR A 30 -9.34 9.74 -15.64
C THR A 30 -10.37 10.75 -15.17
N ARG A 31 -10.89 10.62 -13.95
CA ARG A 31 -12.04 11.40 -13.48
C ARG A 31 -11.97 11.81 -12.00
N THR A 32 -11.53 10.93 -11.11
CA THR A 32 -11.72 11.13 -9.67
C THR A 32 -10.48 11.64 -8.95
N HIS A 33 -9.28 11.15 -9.28
CA HIS A 33 -8.06 11.52 -8.57
C HIS A 33 -7.74 13.02 -8.65
N HIS A 34 -7.55 13.66 -7.50
CA HIS A 34 -7.25 15.09 -7.36
C HIS A 34 -8.26 16.02 -8.08
N SER A 35 -9.51 15.60 -8.19
CA SER A 35 -10.60 16.42 -8.74
C SER A 35 -11.66 16.70 -7.67
N ASN A 36 -12.59 17.59 -7.99
CA ASN A 36 -13.78 17.82 -7.17
C ASN A 36 -14.80 16.67 -7.25
N MET A 37 -14.54 15.64 -8.06
CA MET A 37 -15.33 14.42 -8.17
C MET A 37 -14.81 13.30 -7.26
N ASP A 38 -13.76 13.53 -6.47
CA ASP A 38 -13.34 12.62 -5.40
C ASP A 38 -14.32 12.71 -4.20
N VAL A 39 -15.48 12.08 -4.36
CA VAL A 39 -16.59 12.14 -3.42
C VAL A 39 -17.07 10.74 -3.03
N TYR A 40 -17.80 10.68 -1.91
CA TYR A 40 -18.27 9.44 -1.28
C TYR A 40 -19.00 8.49 -2.25
N ASP A 41 -19.76 9.03 -3.20
CA ASP A 41 -20.60 8.24 -4.11
C ASP A 41 -19.79 7.33 -5.07
N HIS A 42 -18.50 7.59 -5.24
CA HIS A 42 -17.61 6.76 -6.06
C HIS A 42 -17.00 5.59 -5.28
N LEU A 43 -17.30 5.44 -3.99
CA LEU A 43 -16.85 4.30 -3.19
C LEU A 43 -17.60 3.02 -3.55
N ILE A 44 -16.86 1.93 -3.76
CA ILE A 44 -17.43 0.60 -3.97
C ILE A 44 -17.35 -0.18 -2.66
N ALA A 45 -18.50 -0.32 -1.99
CA ALA A 45 -18.57 -0.90 -0.65
C ALA A 45 -18.01 -2.33 -0.56
N ASP A 46 -18.15 -3.14 -1.61
CA ASP A 46 -17.64 -4.50 -1.63
C ASP A 46 -16.12 -4.56 -1.77
N ASP A 47 -15.53 -3.66 -2.57
CA ASP A 47 -14.08 -3.53 -2.68
C ASP A 47 -13.47 -3.04 -1.37
N LEU A 48 -14.14 -2.12 -0.67
CA LEU A 48 -13.73 -1.66 0.66
C LEU A 48 -13.70 -2.79 1.68
N LYS A 49 -14.72 -3.66 1.69
CA LYS A 49 -14.75 -4.84 2.58
C LYS A 49 -13.65 -5.83 2.22
N GLN A 50 -13.43 -6.05 0.92
CA GLN A 50 -12.39 -6.95 0.44
C GLN A 50 -11.00 -6.47 0.88
N ILE A 51 -10.66 -5.21 0.63
CA ILE A 51 -9.34 -4.69 1.00
C ILE A 51 -9.14 -4.65 2.51
N ALA A 52 -10.18 -4.31 3.29
CA ALA A 52 -10.12 -4.37 4.75
C ALA A 52 -9.81 -5.78 5.25
N THR A 53 -10.43 -6.80 4.64
CA THR A 53 -10.18 -8.21 4.97
C THR A 53 -8.75 -8.62 4.64
N ILE A 54 -8.24 -8.23 3.46
CA ILE A 54 -6.88 -8.55 3.03
C ILE A 54 -5.83 -7.90 3.96
N VAL A 55 -5.99 -6.59 4.26
CA VAL A 55 -5.05 -5.86 5.13
C VAL A 55 -5.08 -6.42 6.55
N ALA A 56 -6.26 -6.73 7.08
CA ALA A 56 -6.39 -7.34 8.41
C ALA A 56 -5.72 -8.71 8.47
N ALA A 57 -5.96 -9.58 7.47
CA ALA A 57 -5.32 -10.89 7.39
C ALA A 57 -3.80 -10.78 7.24
N PHE A 58 -3.31 -9.84 6.44
CA PHE A 58 -1.88 -9.58 6.30
C PHE A 58 -1.26 -9.12 7.62
N ALA A 59 -1.86 -8.13 8.29
CA ALA A 59 -1.37 -7.62 9.58
C ALA A 59 -1.36 -8.72 10.65
N TYR A 60 -2.43 -9.51 10.75
CA TYR A 60 -2.51 -10.64 11.67
C TYR A 60 -1.41 -11.66 11.38
N ASN A 61 -1.39 -12.24 10.18
CA ASN A 61 -0.42 -13.27 9.85
C ASN A 61 1.03 -12.80 10.00
N THR A 62 1.33 -11.53 9.70
CA THR A 62 2.68 -10.99 9.91
C THR A 62 3.03 -10.79 11.38
N ALA A 63 2.07 -10.43 12.24
CA ALA A 63 2.26 -10.33 13.68
C ALA A 63 2.43 -11.70 14.37
N GLN A 64 1.89 -12.76 13.77
CA GLN A 64 1.94 -14.13 14.32
C GLN A 64 3.18 -14.94 13.90
N ARG A 65 4.07 -14.38 13.06
CA ARG A 65 5.28 -15.08 12.63
C ARG A 65 6.35 -15.11 13.71
N ASP A 66 7.01 -16.27 13.85
CA ASP A 66 8.22 -16.41 14.69
C ASP A 66 9.39 -15.57 14.16
N ALA A 67 9.46 -15.38 12.84
CA ALA A 67 10.52 -14.67 12.17
C ALA A 67 10.02 -13.44 11.41
N LYS A 68 10.82 -12.37 11.47
CA LYS A 68 10.62 -11.13 10.72
C LYS A 68 10.43 -11.41 9.21
N LEU A 69 9.70 -10.54 8.53
CA LEU A 69 9.62 -10.56 7.07
C LEU A 69 11.03 -10.41 6.46
N PRO A 70 11.30 -11.06 5.31
CA PRO A 70 12.54 -10.85 4.56
C PRO A 70 12.76 -9.36 4.27
N ARG A 71 14.00 -8.90 4.41
CA ARG A 71 14.38 -7.48 4.25
C ARG A 71 15.47 -7.35 3.20
N LYS A 72 15.48 -6.22 2.51
CA LYS A 72 16.62 -5.85 1.65
C LYS A 72 17.82 -5.50 2.55
N PRO A 73 19.06 -5.65 2.05
CA PRO A 73 20.22 -5.12 2.75
C PRO A 73 20.05 -3.62 3.04
N MET A 74 20.49 -3.17 4.22
CA MET A 74 20.47 -1.75 4.55
C MET A 74 21.36 -0.98 3.58
N PRO A 75 20.97 0.24 3.15
CA PRO A 75 21.85 1.10 2.39
C PRO A 75 23.11 1.42 3.20
N LYS A 76 24.22 1.66 2.49
CA LYS A 76 25.46 2.10 3.15
C LYS A 76 25.24 3.46 3.82
N PRO A 77 25.91 3.74 4.96
CA PRO A 77 25.88 5.06 5.57
C PRO A 77 26.23 6.14 4.54
N ARG A 78 25.48 7.26 4.55
CA ARG A 78 25.85 8.43 3.76
C ARG A 78 26.95 9.16 4.51
N ASN A 79 28.11 9.32 3.88
CA ASN A 79 29.22 10.14 4.36
C ASN A 79 28.83 11.62 4.37
#